data_AF-A0A1W1BQR6-F1
#
_entry.id   AF-A0A1W1BQR6-F1
#
_cell.length_a   1.000
_cell.length_b   1.000
_cell.length_c   1.000
_cell.angle_alpha   90.00
_cell.angle_beta   90.00
_cell.angle_gamma   90.00
#
_symmetry.space_group_name_H-M   'P 1'
#
loop_
_entity.id
_entity.type
_entity.pdbx_description
1 polymer ?
#
loop_
_entity_poly.entity_id
_entity_poly.type
_entity_poly.pdbx_seq_one_letter_code
_entity_poly.pdbx_strand_id
1 'polypeptide(L)' 'MAIETTQEYQIQETRLQEIKNTLEEMTKKEDIDLSKVVALREEARTLAKDLKTYLKITFDTKS' A
#
# COMPACT_ATOMS: atom_id res chain seq x y z
N MET A 1 0.32 3.17 10.61
CA MET A 1 1.32 2.56 11.52
C MET A 1 2.68 3.06 11.04
N ALA A 2 3.66 3.29 11.91
CA ALA A 2 5.01 3.58 11.42
C ALA A 2 5.65 2.27 10.91
N ILE A 3 6.37 2.34 9.80
CA ILE A 3 7.25 1.26 9.33
C ILE A 3 8.65 1.60 9.85
N GLU A 4 9.26 0.71 10.62
CA GLU A 4 10.53 0.98 11.32
C GLU A 4 11.65 0.05 10.85
N THR A 5 11.31 -1.07 10.22
CA THR A 5 12.27 -2.09 9.77
C THR A 5 12.09 -2.47 8.30
N THR A 6 13.14 -3.03 7.71
CA THR A 6 13.10 -3.56 6.33
C THR A 6 12.08 -4.70 6.19
N GLN A 7 11.89 -5.52 7.22
CA GLN A 7 10.91 -6.61 7.19
C GLN A 7 9.48 -6.06 7.17
N GLU A 8 9.18 -5.06 8.00
CA GLU A 8 7.87 -4.38 7.96
C GLU A 8 7.65 -3.70 6.62
N TYR A 9 8.67 -3.06 6.05
CA TYR A 9 8.61 -2.47 4.72
C TYR A 9 8.20 -3.52 3.67
N GLN A 10 8.85 -4.68 3.64
CA GLN A 10 8.54 -5.76 2.69
C GLN A 10 7.12 -6.31 2.85
N ILE A 11 6.64 -6.43 4.09
CA ILE A 11 5.27 -6.85 4.37
C ILE A 11 4.27 -5.84 3.81
N GLN A 12 4.48 -4.55 4.09
CA GLN A 12 3.58 -3.50 3.61
C GLN A 12 3.66 -3.29 2.09
N GLU A 13 4.83 -3.49 1.48
CA GLU A 13 5.01 -3.48 0.03
C GLU A 13 4.26 -4.65 -0.64
N THR A 14 4.36 -5.85 -0.06
CA THR A 14 3.59 -7.02 -0.50
C THR A 14 2.09 -6.76 -0.42
N ARG A 15 1.63 -6.19 0.70
CA ARG A 15 0.22 -5.83 0.88
C ARG A 15 -0.27 -4.82 -0.15
N LEU A 16 0.54 -3.80 -0.47
CA LEU A 16 0.21 -2.81 -1.50
C LEU A 16 0.05 -3.48 -2.88
N GLN A 17 0.90 -4.46 -3.19
CA GLN A 17 0.81 -5.24 -4.42
C GLN A 17 -0.45 -6.11 -4.47
N GLU A 18 -0.83 -6.74 -3.36
CA GLU A 18 -2.09 -7.50 -3.24
C GLU A 18 -3.32 -6.62 -3.47
N ILE A 19 -3.33 -5.40 -2.90
CA ILE A 19 -4.42 -4.44 -3.09
C ILE A 19 -4.54 -4.06 -4.57
N LYS A 20 -3.41 -3.79 -5.23
CA LYS A 20 -3.38 -3.50 -6.67
C LYS A 20 -3.99 -4.66 -7.46
N ASN A 21 -3.53 -5.89 -7.23
CA ASN A 21 -4.05 -7.07 -7.93
C ASN A 21 -5.55 -7.26 -7.68
N THR A 22 -6.01 -7.06 -6.43
CA THR A 22 -7.43 -7.16 -6.07
C THR A 22 -8.27 -6.13 -6.81
N LEU A 23 -7.81 -4.88 -6.89
CA LEU A 23 -8.49 -3.82 -7.62
C LEU A 23 -8.53 -4.12 -9.14
N GLU A 24 -7.44 -4.62 -9.71
CA GLU A 24 -7.37 -5.06 -11.11
C GLU A 24 -8.27 -6.27 -11.43
N GLU A 25 -8.51 -7.15 -10.46
CA GLU A 25 -9.48 -8.23 -10.60
C GLU A 25 -10.91 -7.73 -10.49
N MET A 26 -11.17 -6.74 -9.63
CA MET A 26 -12.50 -6.15 -9.48
C MET A 26 -12.96 -5.45 -10.76
N THR A 27 -12.06 -4.83 -11.54
CA THR A 27 -12.43 -4.21 -12.83
C THR A 27 -12.92 -5.22 -13.89
N LYS A 28 -12.67 -6.52 -13.67
CA LYS A 28 -13.12 -7.60 -14.56
C LYS A 28 -14.50 -8.16 -14.18
N LYS A 29 -15.09 -7.69 -13.07
CA LYS A 29 -16.39 -8.16 -12.57
C LYS A 29 -17.51 -7.25 -13.08
N GLU A 30 -18.67 -7.83 -13.39
CA GLU A 30 -19.86 -7.08 -13.80
C GLU A 30 -20.51 -6.30 -12.65
N ASP A 31 -20.42 -6.84 -11.42
CA ASP A 31 -20.89 -6.17 -10.21
C ASP A 31 -19.72 -5.86 -9.27
N ILE A 32 -19.52 -4.57 -9.01
CA ILE A 32 -18.40 -4.04 -8.25
C ILE A 32 -18.95 -3.32 -7.02
N ASP A 33 -18.62 -3.82 -5.84
CA ASP A 33 -18.86 -3.10 -4.59
C ASP A 33 -17.89 -1.90 -4.48
N LEU A 34 -18.40 -0.72 -4.81
CA LEU A 34 -17.64 0.54 -4.73
C LEU A 34 -17.19 0.87 -3.31
N SER A 35 -17.88 0.41 -2.27
CA SER A 35 -17.48 0.63 -0.88
C SER A 35 -16.15 -0.07 -0.60
N LYS A 36 -16.03 -1.32 -1.08
CA LYS A 36 -14.78 -2.08 -1.01
C LYS A 36 -13.66 -1.46 -1.85
N VAL A 37 -13.98 -0.93 -3.03
CA VAL A 37 -13.00 -0.20 -3.86
C VAL A 37 -12.44 1.02 -3.13
N VAL A 38 -13.31 1.82 -2.49
CA VAL A 38 -12.91 3.01 -1.73
C VAL A 38 -12.02 2.60 -0.55
N ALA A 39 -12.42 1.60 0.23
CA ALA A 39 -11.65 1.12 1.37
C ALA A 39 -10.24 0.65 0.94
N LEU A 40 -10.14 -0.16 -0.12
CA LEU A 40 -8.86 -0.62 -0.65
C LEU A 40 -7.99 0.54 -1.16
N ARG A 41 -8.59 1.55 -1.80
CA ARG A 41 -7.87 2.75 -2.25
C ARG A 41 -7.32 3.57 -1.09
N GLU A 42 -8.08 3.72 -0.01
CA GLU A 42 -7.64 4.44 1.19
C GLU A 42 -6.51 3.69 1.92
N GLU A 43 -6.61 2.37 2.00
CA GLU A 43 -5.55 1.49 2.51
C GLU A 43 -4.27 1.67 1.67
N ALA A 44 -4.37 1.52 0.35
CA ALA A 44 -3.23 1.68 -0.56
C ALA A 44 -2.56 3.06 -0.44
N ARG A 45 -3.38 4.13 -0.31
CA ARG A 45 -2.86 5.50 -0.11
C ARG A 45 -2.06 5.61 1.20
N THR A 46 -2.56 4.99 2.27
CA THR A 46 -1.90 5.01 3.58
C THR A 46 -0.59 4.25 3.53
N LEU A 47 -0.59 3.03 2.97
CA LEU A 47 0.62 2.23 2.79
C LEU A 47 1.68 2.93 1.95
N ALA A 48 1.29 3.54 0.81
CA ALA A 48 2.22 4.27 -0.04
C ALA A 48 2.87 5.46 0.69
N LYS A 49 2.12 6.15 1.55
CA LYS A 49 2.66 7.23 2.39
C LYS A 49 3.66 6.70 3.42
N ASP A 50 3.33 5.61 4.10
CA ASP A 50 4.16 5.03 5.14
C ASP A 50 5.46 4.45 4.56
N LEU A 51 5.38 3.72 3.43
CA LEU A 51 6.54 3.22 2.67
C LEU A 51 7.46 4.36 2.21
N LYS A 52 6.89 5.43 1.63
CA LYS A 52 7.65 6.62 1.23
C LYS A 52 8.34 7.27 2.42
N THR A 53 7.65 7.34 3.56
CA THR A 53 8.20 7.94 4.79
C THR A 53 9.39 7.13 5.30
N TYR A 54 9.27 5.80 5.34
CA TYR A 54 10.38 4.91 5.71
C TYR A 54 11.59 5.12 4.79
N LEU A 55 11.41 5.04 3.47
CA LEU A 55 12.51 5.25 2.52
C LEU A 55 13.18 6.61 2.72
N LYS A 56 12.38 7.67 2.92
CA LYS A 56 12.92 9.00 3.21
C LYS A 56 13.78 8.99 4.47
N ILE A 57 13.30 8.42 5.57
CA ILE A 57 14.06 8.33 6.83
C ILE A 57 15.35 7.53 6.62
N THR A 58 15.27 6.37 5.94
CA THR A 58 16.41 5.46 5.71
C THR A 58 17.50 6.06 4.82
N PHE A 59 17.14 6.89 3.85
CA PHE A 59 18.08 7.42 2.84
C PHE A 59 18.45 8.90 3.02
N ASP A 60 17.57 9.77 3.55
CA ASP A 60 17.92 11.19 3.81
C ASP A 60 18.83 11.34 5.04
N THR A 61 18.85 10.38 5.97
CA THR A 61 19.80 10.41 7.10
C THR A 61 21.27 10.12 6.70
N LYS A 62 21.54 9.83 5.43
CA LYS A 62 22.91 9.60 4.91
C LYS A 62 23.52 10.78 4.13
N SER A 63 22.87 11.95 4.08
CA SER A 63 23.40 13.16 3.42
C SER A 63 23.99 14.17 4.40
#